data_AF-A0A7V2QWN9-F1
#
_entry.id   AF-A0A7V2QWN9-F1
#
_cell.length_a   1.000
_cell.length_b   1.000
_cell.length_c   1.000
_cell.angle_alpha   90.00
_cell.angle_beta   90.00
_cell.angle_gamma   90.00
#
_symmetry.space_group_name_H-M   'P 1'
#
loop_
_entity.id
_entity.type
_entity.pdbx_description
1 polymer ?
#
loop_
_entity_poly.entity_id
_entity_poly.type
_entity_poly.pdbx_seq_one_letter_code
_entity_poly.pdbx_strand_id
1 'polypeptide(L)'
;MVKDKQDMKLQSFFIRMVRATKLDINLYDEVEANATTSGQACLAVILSSLAIGIGAGIAGMFKWAGIWSIWGLLIILIGSIVVWLICSSLAYFTGTRLFKGHKTSATVGELLRAIGFSASPGVLGILLFIPTVGGFIWLGASIWALAAGVVAVKQALDFTTTRAIMTCLVSWFGCIIIIVLTIAMSLIFLIDGSCTLGSGFNSRVNSIVGQYRFSITAWEVTALPHELSQWIRASEENVDDAVELVTEYFSVTAEQKRDLENKVELILENQIEESLIKQDIFGFPPVNLKLDTMPRLLVISPRDEIESMREIMLDNGLSSQEIDYIETRVDNLNVSSLIVQLGGFGGAYPSFVTNSASLRFTVKTAVEEWIHQYLAFKPLGFRYLLDILGIARNYEIATMNETVAGMVSDEICAIVCDRYYSEQKEPVEDTSDFDLEMREIRLAVDDYLARGEIELAEEYMEQKRQYLASRGYYIRKLNQAYFAWYGTYADEPSSVSPIGVELKQLRSQCDSVKEFLDTVAMMTSRQDLKDKVELLQ
;
A
#
# COMPACT_ATOMS: atom_id res chain seq x y z
N MET A 1 41.32 -7.69 1.60
CA MET A 1 41.88 -7.89 0.23
C MET A 1 40.88 -8.42 -0.81
N VAL A 2 40.20 -9.56 -0.60
CA VAL A 2 39.16 -10.03 -1.57
C VAL A 2 37.89 -9.17 -1.48
N LYS A 3 37.43 -8.87 -0.26
CA LYS A 3 36.28 -7.98 0.02
C LYS A 3 36.50 -6.57 -0.55
N ASP A 4 37.66 -5.95 -0.28
CA ASP A 4 38.01 -4.62 -0.83
C ASP A 4 38.01 -4.57 -2.37
N LYS A 5 38.51 -5.62 -3.03
CA LYS A 5 38.50 -5.71 -4.50
C LYS A 5 37.08 -5.83 -5.07
N GLN A 6 36.18 -6.48 -4.34
CA GLN A 6 34.78 -6.63 -4.73
C GLN A 6 34.00 -5.34 -4.52
N ASP A 7 34.21 -4.67 -3.37
CA ASP A 7 33.61 -3.37 -3.05
C ASP A 7 34.06 -2.29 -4.06
N MET A 8 35.35 -2.28 -4.43
CA MET A 8 35.87 -1.36 -5.44
C MET A 8 35.29 -1.61 -6.85
N LYS A 9 35.06 -2.88 -7.22
CA LYS A 9 34.39 -3.23 -8.50
C LYS A 9 32.93 -2.80 -8.50
N LEU A 10 32.23 -2.97 -7.37
CA LEU A 10 30.84 -2.58 -7.19
C LEU A 10 30.67 -1.05 -7.25
N GLN A 11 31.53 -0.31 -6.55
CA GLN A 11 31.57 1.16 -6.62
C GLN A 11 31.83 1.66 -8.05
N SER A 12 32.82 1.08 -8.74
CA SER A 12 33.10 1.40 -10.14
C SER A 12 31.89 1.17 -11.06
N PHE A 13 31.12 0.10 -10.82
CA PHE A 13 29.90 -0.18 -11.57
C PHE A 13 28.80 0.87 -11.34
N PHE A 14 28.48 1.22 -10.09
CA PHE A 14 27.48 2.24 -9.79
C PHE A 14 27.88 3.62 -10.33
N ILE A 15 29.17 3.98 -10.26
CA ILE A 15 29.69 5.21 -10.84
C ILE A 15 29.44 5.25 -12.36
N ARG A 16 29.65 4.13 -13.07
CA ARG A 16 29.35 4.05 -14.51
C ARG A 16 27.85 4.23 -14.79
N MET A 17 26.96 3.64 -13.99
CA MET A 17 25.51 3.86 -14.13
C MET A 17 25.13 5.35 -13.91
N VAL A 18 25.70 6.00 -12.89
CA VAL A 18 25.47 7.44 -12.64
C VAL A 18 26.04 8.32 -13.77
N ARG A 19 27.17 7.94 -14.37
CA ARG A 19 27.70 8.63 -15.56
C ARG A 19 26.78 8.43 -16.77
N ALA A 20 26.18 7.24 -16.91
CA ALA A 20 25.23 6.96 -17.99
C ALA A 20 23.96 7.81 -17.86
N THR A 21 23.42 7.95 -16.64
CA THR A 21 22.27 8.84 -16.39
C THR A 21 22.63 10.30 -16.66
N LYS A 22 23.86 10.74 -16.35
CA LYS A 22 24.36 12.09 -16.70
C LYS A 22 24.66 12.30 -18.19
N LEU A 23 24.41 11.30 -19.06
CA LEU A 23 24.69 11.36 -20.50
C LEU A 23 26.16 11.63 -20.80
N ASP A 24 27.08 11.16 -19.94
CA ASP A 24 28.52 11.34 -20.13
C ASP A 24 28.99 10.58 -21.37
N ILE A 25 29.36 11.33 -22.40
CA ILE A 25 29.81 10.81 -23.70
C ILE A 25 31.05 9.91 -23.53
N ASN A 26 31.98 10.28 -22.64
CA ASN A 26 33.22 9.53 -22.43
C ASN A 26 32.98 8.15 -21.81
N LEU A 27 31.83 7.95 -21.14
CA LEU A 27 31.47 6.63 -20.62
C LEU A 27 31.21 5.66 -21.78
N TYR A 28 30.51 6.10 -22.81
CA TYR A 28 30.12 5.22 -23.91
C TYR A 28 31.35 4.75 -24.70
N ASP A 29 32.30 5.65 -24.95
CA ASP A 29 33.62 5.34 -25.53
C ASP A 29 34.43 4.37 -24.62
N GLU A 30 34.32 4.49 -23.30
CA GLU A 30 34.99 3.58 -22.35
C GLU A 30 34.40 2.16 -22.37
N VAL A 31 33.07 2.05 -22.33
CA VAL A 31 32.39 0.75 -22.21
C VAL A 31 32.35 0.00 -23.54
N GLU A 32 32.29 0.70 -24.67
CA GLU A 32 32.35 0.03 -25.99
C GLU A 32 33.70 -0.66 -26.17
N ALA A 33 34.80 0.03 -25.85
CA ALA A 33 36.17 -0.46 -26.04
C ALA A 33 36.53 -1.60 -25.06
N ASN A 34 35.87 -1.67 -23.91
CA ASN A 34 36.20 -2.63 -22.87
C ASN A 34 35.24 -3.83 -22.83
N ALA A 35 35.64 -4.94 -23.47
CA ALA A 35 34.89 -6.19 -23.50
C ALA A 35 34.55 -6.77 -22.11
N THR A 36 35.30 -6.45 -21.06
CA THR A 36 35.01 -6.93 -19.69
C THR A 36 33.77 -6.29 -19.06
N THR A 37 33.24 -5.22 -19.67
CA THR A 37 32.05 -4.51 -19.17
C THR A 37 30.72 -5.10 -19.67
N SER A 38 30.75 -6.12 -20.54
CA SER A 38 29.52 -6.79 -21.01
C SER A 38 28.67 -7.37 -19.87
N GLY A 39 29.30 -7.94 -18.83
CA GLY A 39 28.57 -8.42 -17.65
C GLY A 39 27.95 -7.28 -16.84
N GLN A 40 28.61 -6.11 -16.80
CA GLN A 40 28.08 -4.92 -16.13
C GLN A 40 26.91 -4.29 -16.90
N ALA A 41 26.97 -4.27 -18.23
CA ALA A 41 25.88 -3.80 -19.07
C ALA A 41 24.61 -4.65 -18.87
N CYS A 42 24.76 -5.98 -18.81
CA CYS A 42 23.67 -6.89 -18.46
C CYS A 42 23.12 -6.60 -17.05
N LEU A 43 23.99 -6.40 -16.07
CA LEU A 43 23.60 -6.07 -14.70
C LEU A 43 22.83 -4.74 -14.60
N ALA A 44 23.22 -3.73 -15.39
CA ALA A 44 22.49 -2.46 -15.45
C ALA A 44 21.06 -2.64 -15.97
N VAL A 45 20.87 -3.45 -17.02
CA VAL A 45 19.53 -3.79 -17.55
C VAL A 45 18.71 -4.57 -16.52
N ILE A 46 19.32 -5.54 -15.84
CA ILE A 46 18.67 -6.32 -14.78
C ILE A 46 18.20 -5.40 -13.65
N LEU A 47 19.06 -4.51 -13.15
CA LEU A 47 18.69 -3.59 -12.06
C LEU A 47 17.58 -2.63 -12.46
N SER A 48 17.67 -2.02 -13.64
CA SER A 48 16.61 -1.12 -14.13
C SER A 48 15.29 -1.85 -14.35
N SER A 49 15.31 -3.05 -14.92
CA SER A 49 14.08 -3.82 -15.15
C SER A 49 13.47 -4.38 -13.87
N LEU A 50 14.31 -4.77 -12.90
CA LEU A 50 13.85 -5.17 -11.57
C LEU A 50 13.23 -3.99 -10.83
N ALA A 51 13.83 -2.81 -10.89
CA ALA A 51 13.27 -1.59 -10.30
C ALA A 51 11.91 -1.25 -10.91
N ILE A 52 11.79 -1.22 -12.24
CA ILE A 52 10.51 -1.02 -12.95
C ILE A 52 9.50 -2.10 -12.55
N GLY A 53 9.93 -3.37 -12.51
CA GLY A 53 9.09 -4.49 -12.10
C GLY A 53 8.55 -4.30 -10.68
N ILE A 54 9.42 -4.03 -9.70
CA ILE A 54 9.03 -3.79 -8.32
C ILE A 54 8.05 -2.60 -8.23
N GLY A 55 8.37 -1.47 -8.85
CA GLY A 55 7.50 -0.29 -8.84
C GLY A 55 6.15 -0.53 -9.49
N ALA A 56 6.12 -1.20 -10.65
CA ALA A 56 4.89 -1.60 -11.33
C ALA A 56 4.08 -2.63 -10.53
N GLY A 57 4.76 -3.50 -9.78
CA GLY A 57 4.12 -4.49 -8.92
C GLY A 57 3.40 -3.85 -7.75
N ILE A 58 4.09 -2.98 -7.04
CA ILE A 58 3.48 -2.23 -5.94
C ILE A 58 2.34 -1.33 -6.49
N ALA A 59 2.50 -0.70 -7.67
CA ALA A 59 1.43 0.09 -8.30
C ALA A 59 0.22 -0.75 -8.77
N GLY A 60 0.48 -1.94 -9.33
CA GLY A 60 -0.52 -2.81 -9.96
C GLY A 60 -1.32 -3.68 -8.98
N MET A 61 -0.81 -3.86 -7.75
CA MET A 61 -1.52 -4.53 -6.64
C MET A 61 -2.86 -3.84 -6.31
N PHE A 62 -2.99 -2.54 -6.57
CA PHE A 62 -4.24 -1.79 -6.39
C PHE A 62 -5.28 -2.01 -7.49
N LYS A 63 -4.96 -2.68 -8.62
CA LYS A 63 -5.91 -2.83 -9.74
C LYS A 63 -6.26 -4.25 -10.16
N TRP A 64 -5.33 -5.21 -10.27
CA TRP A 64 -5.70 -6.57 -10.74
C TRP A 64 -4.74 -7.67 -10.23
N ALA A 65 -5.26 -8.59 -9.41
CA ALA A 65 -4.59 -9.82 -8.99
C ALA A 65 -4.60 -10.85 -10.12
N GLY A 66 -3.44 -11.11 -10.74
CA GLY A 66 -3.33 -12.19 -11.72
C GLY A 66 -1.94 -12.39 -12.34
N ILE A 67 -1.11 -11.34 -12.39
CA ILE A 67 0.24 -11.41 -13.00
C ILE A 67 1.36 -11.54 -11.95
N TRP A 68 1.05 -11.41 -10.67
CA TRP A 68 2.03 -11.22 -9.59
C TRP A 68 2.28 -12.47 -8.74
N SER A 69 2.80 -13.52 -9.38
CA SER A 69 3.60 -14.54 -8.68
C SER A 69 5.10 -14.24 -8.90
N ILE A 70 5.99 -14.89 -8.15
CA ILE A 70 7.45 -14.87 -8.42
C ILE A 70 7.74 -15.13 -9.91
N TRP A 71 6.88 -15.90 -10.59
CA TRP A 71 6.94 -16.15 -12.02
C TRP A 71 6.72 -14.90 -12.88
N GLY A 72 5.85 -13.97 -12.50
CA GLY A 72 5.64 -12.71 -13.21
C GLY A 72 6.88 -11.81 -13.22
N LEU A 73 7.53 -11.67 -12.07
CA LEU A 73 8.81 -10.95 -11.95
C LEU A 73 9.92 -11.63 -12.76
N LEU A 74 9.98 -12.97 -12.74
CA LEU A 74 10.92 -13.74 -13.55
C LEU A 74 10.66 -13.55 -15.06
N ILE A 75 9.41 -13.52 -15.50
CA ILE A 75 9.04 -13.28 -16.90
C ILE A 75 9.44 -11.87 -17.32
N ILE A 76 9.22 -10.85 -16.48
CA ILE A 76 9.65 -9.46 -16.76
C ILE A 76 11.17 -9.38 -16.86
N LEU A 77 11.89 -10.03 -15.94
CA LEU A 77 13.35 -10.05 -15.92
C LEU A 77 13.95 -10.75 -17.14
N ILE A 78 13.42 -11.92 -17.51
CA ILE A 78 13.89 -12.65 -18.71
C ILE A 78 13.53 -11.85 -19.96
N GLY A 79 12.31 -11.33 -20.02
CA GLY A 79 11.82 -10.50 -21.11
C GLY A 79 12.67 -9.25 -21.33
N SER A 80 13.09 -8.55 -20.27
CA SER A 80 13.91 -7.34 -20.38
C SER A 80 15.30 -7.61 -20.98
N ILE A 81 15.93 -8.73 -20.61
CA ILE A 81 17.21 -9.17 -21.20
C ILE A 81 17.02 -9.50 -22.68
N VAL A 82 15.96 -10.24 -23.03
CA VAL A 82 15.65 -10.59 -24.42
C VAL A 82 15.40 -9.34 -25.27
N VAL A 83 14.59 -8.39 -24.76
CA VAL A 83 14.32 -7.11 -25.44
C VAL A 83 15.60 -6.31 -25.63
N TRP A 84 16.46 -6.24 -24.62
CA TRP A 84 17.76 -5.56 -24.73
C TRP A 84 18.65 -6.17 -25.82
N LEU A 85 18.73 -7.50 -25.90
CA LEU A 85 19.49 -8.20 -26.94
C LEU A 85 18.90 -7.94 -28.34
N ILE A 86 17.58 -7.99 -28.48
CA ILE A 86 16.88 -7.72 -29.74
C ILE A 86 17.13 -6.28 -30.20
N CYS A 87 16.93 -5.30 -29.32
CA CYS A 87 17.08 -3.90 -29.67
C CYS A 87 18.54 -3.51 -29.93
N SER A 88 19.50 -4.10 -29.20
CA SER A 88 20.94 -3.94 -29.52
C SER A 88 21.29 -4.52 -30.88
N SER A 89 20.72 -5.67 -31.24
CA SER A 89 20.97 -6.31 -32.53
C SER A 89 20.32 -5.54 -33.69
N LEU A 90 19.11 -5.00 -33.49
CA LEU A 90 18.41 -4.17 -34.47
C LEU A 90 19.13 -2.83 -34.67
N ALA A 91 19.58 -2.17 -33.59
CA ALA A 91 20.37 -0.95 -33.68
C ALA A 91 21.69 -1.18 -34.41
N TYR A 92 22.33 -2.33 -34.20
CA TYR A 92 23.52 -2.73 -34.95
C TYR A 92 23.22 -2.93 -36.43
N PHE A 93 22.17 -3.68 -36.76
CA PHE A 93 21.80 -3.97 -38.13
C PHE A 93 21.41 -2.70 -38.90
N THR A 94 20.56 -1.86 -38.31
CA THR A 94 20.09 -0.61 -38.92
C THR A 94 21.23 0.38 -39.06
N GLY A 95 22.07 0.53 -38.04
CA GLY A 95 23.24 1.39 -38.06
C GLY A 95 24.26 0.98 -39.11
N THR A 96 24.63 -0.30 -39.15
CA THR A 96 25.71 -0.76 -40.03
C THR A 96 25.27 -1.06 -41.47
N ARG A 97 23.97 -1.26 -41.73
CA ARG A 97 23.46 -1.56 -43.09
C ARG A 97 22.60 -0.47 -43.71
N LEU A 98 21.69 0.15 -42.95
CA LEU A 98 20.75 1.15 -43.49
C LEU A 98 21.32 2.57 -43.43
N PHE A 99 21.99 2.93 -42.32
CA PHE A 99 22.48 4.30 -42.09
C PHE A 99 24.01 4.40 -42.05
N LYS A 100 24.71 3.44 -42.67
CA LYS A 100 26.17 3.31 -42.63
C LYS A 100 26.86 4.61 -43.06
N GLY A 101 27.75 5.12 -42.21
CA GLY A 101 28.64 6.23 -42.52
C GLY A 101 29.99 5.78 -43.04
N HIS A 102 30.80 6.73 -43.52
CA HIS A 102 32.16 6.46 -44.01
C HIS A 102 33.13 6.01 -42.91
N LYS A 103 32.85 6.35 -41.64
CA LYS A 103 33.66 5.99 -40.46
C LYS A 103 33.06 4.84 -39.63
N THR A 104 31.93 4.29 -40.03
CA THR A 104 31.17 3.35 -39.21
C THR A 104 31.83 1.98 -39.19
N SER A 105 32.46 1.66 -38.06
CA SER A 105 33.03 0.35 -37.75
C SER A 105 32.63 0.00 -36.32
N ALA A 106 31.66 -0.90 -36.17
CA ALA A 106 31.21 -1.35 -34.87
C ALA A 106 30.92 -2.85 -34.91
N THR A 107 30.92 -3.46 -33.74
CA THR A 107 30.55 -4.83 -33.46
C THR A 107 29.24 -4.85 -32.68
N VAL A 108 28.51 -5.97 -32.74
CA VAL A 108 27.30 -6.17 -31.93
C VAL A 108 27.62 -6.00 -30.43
N GLY A 109 28.81 -6.44 -30.00
CA GLY A 109 29.23 -6.37 -28.60
C GLY A 109 29.45 -4.94 -28.09
N GLU A 110 30.02 -4.05 -28.91
CA GLU A 110 30.20 -2.62 -28.57
C GLU A 110 28.85 -1.95 -28.34
N LEU A 111 27.91 -2.14 -29.27
CA LEU A 111 26.59 -1.53 -29.19
C LEU A 111 25.76 -2.07 -28.03
N LEU A 112 25.85 -3.39 -27.78
CA LEU A 112 25.17 -4.06 -26.68
C LEU A 112 25.63 -3.50 -25.32
N ARG A 113 26.94 -3.25 -25.14
CA ARG A 113 27.48 -2.64 -23.92
C ARG A 113 26.97 -1.21 -23.73
N ALA A 114 27.05 -0.38 -24.77
CA ALA A 114 26.62 1.01 -24.71
C ALA A 114 25.11 1.13 -24.41
N ILE A 115 24.26 0.35 -25.10
CA ILE A 115 22.80 0.34 -24.89
C ILE A 115 22.43 -0.24 -23.52
N GLY A 116 23.19 -1.21 -22.99
CA GLY A 116 22.92 -1.75 -21.66
C GLY A 116 23.06 -0.69 -20.55
N PHE A 117 24.10 0.16 -20.63
CA PHE A 117 24.27 1.26 -19.67
C PHE A 117 23.26 2.40 -19.88
N SER A 118 22.77 2.63 -21.11
CA SER A 118 21.75 3.67 -21.33
C SER A 118 20.40 3.35 -20.66
N ALA A 119 20.16 2.12 -20.23
CA ALA A 119 18.98 1.73 -19.45
C ALA A 119 19.03 2.23 -17.98
N SER A 120 20.16 2.78 -17.50
CA SER A 120 20.35 3.18 -16.10
C SER A 120 19.29 4.14 -15.52
N PRO A 121 18.74 5.12 -16.27
CA PRO A 121 17.64 5.96 -15.76
C PRO A 121 16.40 5.16 -15.34
N GLY A 122 16.21 3.96 -15.90
CA GLY A 122 15.13 3.05 -15.57
C GLY A 122 15.10 2.59 -14.11
N VAL A 123 16.18 2.72 -13.34
CA VAL A 123 16.18 2.45 -11.88
C VAL A 123 15.15 3.31 -11.15
N LEU A 124 14.83 4.51 -11.65
CA LEU A 124 13.77 5.37 -11.11
C LEU A 124 12.37 4.74 -11.24
N GLY A 125 12.22 3.71 -12.08
CA GLY A 125 11.00 2.95 -12.23
C GLY A 125 10.53 2.26 -10.95
N ILE A 126 11.39 2.12 -9.92
CA ILE A 126 10.95 1.68 -8.59
C ILE A 126 9.89 2.62 -8.02
N LEU A 127 9.94 3.92 -8.32
CA LEU A 127 8.99 4.93 -7.83
C LEU A 127 7.64 4.90 -8.55
N LEU A 128 7.44 3.97 -9.50
CA LEU A 128 6.17 3.80 -10.20
C LEU A 128 5.01 3.47 -9.24
N PHE A 129 5.33 2.96 -8.04
CA PHE A 129 4.33 2.69 -7.00
C PHE A 129 3.62 3.92 -6.47
N ILE A 130 4.24 5.10 -6.57
CA ILE A 130 3.65 6.33 -6.07
C ILE A 130 2.45 6.65 -6.96
N PRO A 131 1.22 6.66 -6.42
CA PRO A 131 0.04 6.97 -7.20
C PRO A 131 0.19 8.32 -7.89
N THR A 132 -0.25 8.43 -9.15
CA THR A 132 -0.16 9.61 -10.04
C THR A 132 1.25 10.09 -10.40
N VAL A 133 2.12 10.37 -9.42
CA VAL A 133 3.48 10.88 -9.64
C VAL A 133 4.38 9.81 -10.26
N GLY A 134 4.23 8.54 -9.86
CA GLY A 134 5.03 7.43 -10.35
C GLY A 134 4.96 7.26 -11.87
N GLY A 135 3.78 7.50 -12.47
CA GLY A 135 3.60 7.47 -13.92
C GLY A 135 4.37 8.58 -14.64
N PHE A 136 4.38 9.80 -14.09
CA PHE A 136 5.16 10.92 -14.62
C PHE A 136 6.66 10.69 -14.46
N ILE A 137 7.10 10.17 -13.31
CA ILE A 137 8.51 9.80 -13.08
C ILE A 137 8.94 8.74 -14.09
N TRP A 138 8.12 7.70 -14.31
CA TRP A 138 8.41 6.65 -15.27
C TRP A 138 8.47 7.17 -16.71
N LEU A 139 7.53 8.05 -17.10
CA LEU A 139 7.54 8.66 -18.42
C LEU A 139 8.81 9.51 -18.62
N GLY A 140 9.16 10.32 -17.62
CA GLY A 140 10.40 11.11 -17.61
C GLY A 140 11.64 10.23 -17.71
N ALA A 141 11.72 9.17 -16.89
CA ALA A 141 12.82 8.21 -16.91
C ALA A 141 12.91 7.46 -18.26
N SER A 142 11.78 7.17 -18.90
CA SER A 142 11.73 6.52 -20.21
C SER A 142 12.24 7.42 -21.33
N ILE A 143 11.83 8.69 -21.35
CA ILE A 143 12.34 9.70 -22.29
C ILE A 143 13.84 9.92 -22.05
N TRP A 144 14.27 9.93 -20.78
CA TRP A 144 15.68 10.06 -20.41
C TRP A 144 16.51 8.86 -20.88
N ALA A 145 16.03 7.63 -20.68
CA ALA A 145 16.67 6.42 -21.18
C ALA A 145 16.77 6.41 -22.72
N LEU A 146 15.77 6.96 -23.43
CA LEU A 146 15.83 7.13 -24.88
C LEU A 146 16.92 8.13 -25.31
N ALA A 147 17.01 9.28 -24.63
CA ALA A 147 18.08 10.25 -24.87
C ALA A 147 19.47 9.62 -24.64
N ALA A 148 19.62 8.85 -23.55
CA ALA A 148 20.82 8.08 -23.26
C ALA A 148 21.12 7.06 -24.36
N GLY A 149 20.10 6.37 -24.87
CA GLY A 149 20.22 5.41 -25.97
C GLY A 149 20.70 6.05 -27.27
N VAL A 150 20.21 7.25 -27.60
CA VAL A 150 20.69 8.00 -28.78
C VAL A 150 22.15 8.38 -28.63
N VAL A 151 22.58 8.83 -27.44
CA VAL A 151 23.99 9.15 -27.17
C VAL A 151 24.85 7.88 -27.26
N ALA A 152 24.40 6.78 -26.67
CA ALA A 152 25.09 5.49 -26.72
C ALA A 152 25.30 4.99 -28.16
N VAL A 153 24.25 5.00 -28.98
CA VAL A 153 24.31 4.59 -30.41
C VAL A 153 25.16 5.56 -31.23
N LYS A 154 25.13 6.86 -30.90
CA LYS A 154 25.95 7.86 -31.59
C LYS A 154 27.43 7.55 -31.42
N GLN A 155 27.86 7.28 -30.19
CA GLN A 155 29.25 6.99 -29.89
C GLN A 155 29.68 5.64 -30.49
N ALA A 156 28.93 4.58 -30.19
CA ALA A 156 29.29 3.23 -30.62
C ALA A 156 29.19 2.96 -32.12
N LEU A 157 28.65 3.88 -32.93
CA LEU A 157 28.65 3.79 -34.40
C LEU A 157 29.45 4.91 -35.10
N ASP A 158 30.10 5.79 -34.35
CA ASP A 158 30.76 7.01 -34.85
C ASP A 158 29.84 7.86 -35.74
N PHE A 159 28.62 8.09 -35.26
CA PHE A 159 27.54 8.72 -36.02
C PHE A 159 27.39 10.23 -35.77
N THR A 160 26.78 10.90 -36.74
CA THR A 160 26.20 12.22 -36.50
C THR A 160 24.91 12.06 -35.69
N THR A 161 24.52 13.08 -34.93
CA THR A 161 23.30 13.05 -34.10
C THR A 161 22.06 12.65 -34.90
N THR A 162 21.90 13.15 -36.13
CA THR A 162 20.79 12.81 -37.01
C THR A 162 20.75 11.32 -37.36
N ARG A 163 21.90 10.70 -37.66
CA ARG A 163 21.96 9.27 -37.98
C ARG A 163 21.69 8.39 -36.76
N ALA A 164 22.16 8.80 -35.58
CA ALA A 164 21.88 8.11 -34.33
C ALA A 164 20.38 8.11 -34.00
N ILE A 165 19.71 9.27 -34.15
CA ILE A 165 18.25 9.40 -33.97
C ILE A 165 17.50 8.49 -34.95
N MET A 166 17.84 8.54 -36.24
CA MET A 166 17.18 7.70 -37.27
C MET A 166 17.37 6.20 -36.99
N THR A 167 18.56 5.81 -36.56
CA THR A 167 18.88 4.42 -36.19
C THR A 167 18.06 3.96 -34.99
N CYS A 168 17.94 4.80 -33.96
CA CYS A 168 17.14 4.50 -32.78
C CYS A 168 15.65 4.38 -33.14
N LEU A 169 15.11 5.31 -33.93
CA LEU A 169 13.70 5.29 -34.34
C LEU A 169 13.35 4.04 -35.15
N VAL A 170 14.13 3.71 -36.18
CA VAL A 170 13.87 2.52 -37.01
C VAL A 170 14.00 1.23 -36.18
N SER A 171 14.98 1.15 -35.30
CA SER A 171 15.16 0.00 -34.40
C SER A 171 14.02 -0.13 -33.40
N TRP A 172 13.52 0.99 -32.88
CA TRP A 172 12.39 1.02 -31.95
C TRP A 172 11.11 0.49 -32.58
N PHE A 173 10.75 0.96 -33.78
CA PHE A 173 9.60 0.42 -34.51
C PHE A 173 9.77 -1.07 -34.83
N GLY A 174 10.99 -1.49 -35.20
CA GLY A 174 11.32 -2.90 -35.39
C GLY A 174 11.11 -3.74 -34.13
N CYS A 175 11.57 -3.25 -32.97
CA CYS A 175 11.37 -3.91 -31.68
C CYS A 175 9.87 -4.04 -31.35
N ILE A 176 9.07 -2.98 -31.54
CA ILE A 176 7.63 -3.02 -31.29
C ILE A 176 6.94 -4.11 -32.11
N ILE A 177 7.24 -4.21 -33.41
CA ILE A 177 6.64 -5.23 -34.28
C ILE A 177 6.95 -6.64 -33.78
N ILE A 178 8.22 -6.91 -33.44
CA ILE A 178 8.64 -8.22 -32.92
C ILE A 178 7.92 -8.55 -31.61
N ILE A 179 7.83 -7.58 -30.69
CA ILE A 179 7.15 -7.75 -29.40
C ILE A 179 5.66 -8.06 -29.60
N VAL A 180 4.97 -7.29 -30.44
CA VAL A 180 3.54 -7.49 -30.73
C VAL A 180 3.29 -8.86 -31.34
N LEU A 181 4.12 -9.30 -32.29
CA LEU A 181 4.01 -10.64 -32.89
C LEU A 181 4.24 -11.76 -31.85
N THR A 182 5.19 -11.56 -30.93
CA THR A 182 5.49 -12.53 -29.86
C THR A 182 4.32 -12.65 -28.88
N ILE A 183 3.72 -11.53 -28.49
CA ILE A 183 2.55 -11.48 -27.61
C ILE A 183 1.34 -12.13 -28.31
N ALA A 184 1.08 -11.79 -29.57
CA ALA A 184 -0.01 -12.37 -30.35
C ALA A 184 0.14 -13.89 -30.48
N MET A 185 1.36 -14.38 -30.74
CA MET A 185 1.65 -15.81 -30.79
C MET A 185 1.44 -16.50 -29.42
N SER A 186 1.86 -15.87 -28.33
CA SER A 186 1.71 -16.42 -26.97
C SER A 186 0.26 -16.47 -26.51
N LEU A 187 -0.57 -15.49 -26.89
CA LEU A 187 -2.01 -15.46 -26.63
C LEU A 187 -2.76 -16.61 -27.30
N ILE A 188 -2.30 -17.06 -28.48
CA ILE A 188 -2.88 -18.21 -29.18
C ILE A 188 -2.64 -19.52 -28.41
N PHE A 189 -1.55 -19.63 -27.64
CA PHE A 189 -1.23 -20.83 -26.84
C PHE A 189 -1.85 -20.85 -25.44
N LEU A 190 -2.35 -19.72 -24.92
CA LEU A 190 -2.90 -19.61 -23.56
C LEU A 190 -4.40 -19.95 -23.45
N ILE A 191 -5.09 -20.21 -24.57
CA ILE A 191 -6.53 -20.50 -24.59
C ILE A 191 -6.85 -21.94 -24.13
N ASP A 192 -5.85 -22.83 -24.02
CA ASP A 192 -6.08 -24.27 -23.83
C ASP A 192 -5.74 -24.86 -22.45
N GLY A 193 -5.45 -24.06 -21.42
CA GLY A 193 -5.21 -24.67 -20.11
C GLY A 193 -5.09 -23.73 -18.94
N SER A 194 -6.13 -23.69 -18.09
CA SER A 194 -6.00 -23.48 -16.65
C SER A 194 -7.31 -23.82 -15.92
N CYS A 195 -7.40 -25.02 -15.37
CA CYS A 195 -8.26 -25.34 -14.23
C CYS A 195 -7.42 -25.21 -12.96
N THR A 196 -7.80 -24.32 -12.02
CA THR A 196 -7.20 -24.27 -10.68
C THR A 196 -8.30 -24.05 -9.63
N LEU A 197 -8.30 -24.89 -8.60
CA LEU A 197 -9.35 -25.01 -7.58
C LEU A 197 -9.56 -23.73 -6.72
N GLY A 198 -8.62 -22.78 -6.72
CA GLY A 198 -8.75 -21.46 -6.06
C GLY A 198 -9.41 -20.38 -6.91
N SER A 199 -9.53 -20.58 -8.23
CA SER A 199 -10.24 -19.66 -9.12
C SER A 199 -11.75 -19.72 -8.90
N GLY A 200 -12.28 -20.88 -8.48
CA GLY A 200 -13.72 -21.11 -8.28
C GLY A 200 -14.32 -20.27 -7.17
N PHE A 201 -13.73 -20.28 -5.96
CA PHE A 201 -14.24 -19.48 -4.83
C PHE A 201 -14.18 -17.98 -5.13
N ASN A 202 -13.02 -17.50 -5.57
CA ASN A 202 -12.83 -16.09 -5.92
C ASN A 202 -13.75 -15.65 -7.07
N SER A 203 -13.93 -16.48 -8.09
CA SER A 203 -14.87 -16.20 -9.19
C SER A 203 -16.32 -16.17 -8.70
N ARG A 204 -16.73 -17.10 -7.83
CA ARG A 204 -18.07 -17.11 -7.24
C ARG A 204 -18.33 -15.87 -6.38
N VAL A 205 -17.41 -15.53 -5.47
CA VAL A 205 -17.52 -14.29 -4.67
C VAL A 205 -17.58 -13.08 -5.58
N ASN A 206 -16.68 -12.97 -6.57
CA ASN A 206 -16.67 -11.86 -7.53
C ASN A 206 -17.97 -11.78 -8.34
N SER A 207 -18.61 -12.91 -8.66
CA SER A 207 -19.90 -12.93 -9.36
C SER A 207 -21.06 -12.40 -8.51
N ILE A 208 -20.97 -12.50 -7.17
CA ILE A 208 -21.97 -11.99 -6.23
C ILE A 208 -21.77 -10.48 -6.04
N VAL A 209 -20.53 -10.05 -5.79
CA VAL A 209 -20.25 -8.67 -5.36
C VAL A 209 -19.84 -7.73 -6.50
N GLY A 210 -19.64 -8.24 -7.71
CA GLY A 210 -19.00 -7.51 -8.80
C GLY A 210 -19.63 -6.17 -9.14
N GLN A 211 -20.96 -6.06 -9.08
CA GLN A 211 -21.71 -4.82 -9.34
C GLN A 211 -21.70 -3.83 -8.17
N TYR A 212 -21.32 -4.30 -6.98
CA TYR A 212 -21.34 -3.52 -5.74
C TYR A 212 -19.94 -3.08 -5.31
N ARG A 213 -18.89 -3.37 -6.12
CA ARG A 213 -17.51 -3.09 -5.73
C ARG A 213 -17.22 -1.60 -5.74
N PHE A 214 -16.59 -1.15 -4.66
CA PHE A 214 -16.04 0.19 -4.58
C PHE A 214 -14.72 0.28 -5.34
N SER A 215 -14.49 1.42 -6.01
CA SER A 215 -13.23 1.71 -6.71
C SER A 215 -12.47 2.81 -5.99
N ILE A 216 -11.43 2.42 -5.24
CA ILE A 216 -10.52 3.35 -4.55
C ILE A 216 -9.95 4.37 -5.55
N THR A 217 -9.55 3.90 -6.74
CA THR A 217 -8.92 4.80 -7.73
C THR A 217 -9.87 5.82 -8.33
N ALA A 218 -11.18 5.57 -8.34
CA ALA A 218 -12.16 6.58 -8.74
C ALA A 218 -12.36 7.60 -7.61
N TRP A 219 -12.33 7.14 -6.37
CA TRP A 219 -12.52 7.95 -5.17
C TRP A 219 -11.33 8.89 -4.88
N GLU A 220 -10.10 8.42 -5.02
CA GLU A 220 -8.91 9.27 -4.92
C GLU A 220 -8.90 10.36 -6.00
N VAL A 221 -9.32 10.04 -7.23
CA VAL A 221 -9.38 11.02 -8.33
C VAL A 221 -10.38 12.15 -8.06
N THR A 222 -11.44 11.89 -7.31
CA THR A 222 -12.37 12.94 -6.88
C THR A 222 -11.81 13.81 -5.74
N ALA A 223 -10.86 13.31 -4.94
CA ALA A 223 -10.21 14.06 -3.87
C ALA A 223 -9.02 14.92 -4.36
N LEU A 224 -8.33 14.51 -5.43
CA LEU A 224 -7.13 15.18 -5.99
C LEU A 224 -7.27 16.65 -6.41
N PRO A 225 -8.40 17.15 -6.99
CA PRO A 225 -8.49 18.53 -7.46
C PRO A 225 -8.46 19.59 -6.35
N HIS A 226 -8.72 19.22 -5.09
CA HIS A 226 -8.81 20.17 -3.98
C HIS A 226 -7.46 20.48 -3.34
N GLU A 227 -6.61 19.47 -3.16
CA GLU A 227 -5.31 19.61 -2.46
C GLU A 227 -4.34 20.59 -3.13
N LEU A 228 -4.28 20.58 -4.46
CA LEU A 228 -3.39 21.48 -5.20
C LEU A 228 -3.77 22.96 -5.05
N SER A 229 -5.05 23.24 -4.75
CA SER A 229 -5.57 24.59 -4.56
C SER A 229 -5.34 25.13 -3.15
N GLN A 230 -5.23 24.24 -2.15
CA GLN A 230 -5.03 24.58 -0.75
C GLN A 230 -3.57 24.87 -0.40
N TRP A 231 -2.60 24.15 -1.01
CA TRP A 231 -1.17 24.44 -0.83
C TRP A 231 -0.78 25.87 -1.26
N ILE A 232 -1.60 26.50 -2.11
CA ILE A 232 -1.44 27.88 -2.57
C ILE A 232 -2.17 28.90 -1.67
N ARG A 233 -3.16 28.48 -0.86
CA ARG A 233 -4.04 29.37 -0.07
C ARG A 233 -3.87 29.30 1.45
N ALA A 234 -3.33 28.21 1.99
CA ALA A 234 -3.28 27.97 3.44
C ALA A 234 -2.29 28.87 4.22
N SER A 235 -1.62 29.83 3.57
CA SER A 235 -0.70 30.74 4.24
C SER A 235 -1.32 32.02 4.81
N GLU A 236 -2.64 32.25 4.71
CA GLU A 236 -3.22 33.58 4.99
C GLU A 236 -4.47 33.68 5.88
N GLU A 237 -5.13 32.61 6.33
CA GLU A 237 -6.31 32.75 7.22
C GLU A 237 -6.01 32.35 8.66
N ASN A 238 -5.87 33.38 9.52
CA ASN A 238 -5.89 33.25 10.97
C ASN A 238 -7.37 33.05 11.38
N VAL A 239 -7.74 31.80 11.70
CA VAL A 239 -9.11 31.48 12.08
C VAL A 239 -9.26 31.71 13.58
N ASP A 240 -9.59 32.95 13.97
CA ASP A 240 -9.84 33.33 15.38
C ASP A 240 -10.98 32.47 16.03
N ASP A 241 -11.85 31.83 15.22
CA ASP A 241 -13.01 31.02 15.65
C ASP A 241 -12.89 29.51 15.31
N ALA A 242 -11.68 28.94 15.27
CA ALA A 242 -11.44 27.57 14.79
C ALA A 242 -12.20 26.48 15.57
N VAL A 243 -12.30 26.59 16.89
CA VAL A 243 -13.01 25.63 17.74
C VAL A 243 -14.52 25.70 17.53
N GLU A 244 -15.06 26.89 17.30
CA GLU A 244 -16.50 27.11 17.07
C GLU A 244 -16.94 26.48 15.74
N LEU A 245 -16.16 26.64 14.67
CA LEU A 245 -16.45 26.02 13.36
C LEU A 245 -16.48 24.49 13.42
N VAL A 246 -15.54 23.88 14.13
CA VAL A 246 -15.54 22.42 14.31
C VAL A 246 -16.73 21.98 15.16
N THR A 247 -17.03 22.71 16.23
CA THR A 247 -18.19 22.42 17.07
C THR A 247 -19.50 22.53 16.28
N GLU A 248 -19.64 23.56 15.45
CA GLU A 248 -20.78 23.75 14.56
C GLU A 248 -20.93 22.56 13.62
N TYR A 249 -19.85 22.15 12.95
CA TYR A 249 -19.86 21.01 12.02
C TYR A 249 -20.41 19.72 12.62
N PHE A 250 -20.04 19.40 13.87
CA PHE A 250 -20.52 18.20 14.55
C PHE A 250 -21.93 18.35 15.14
N SER A 251 -22.49 19.57 15.13
CA SER A 251 -23.86 19.86 15.61
C SER A 251 -24.92 20.00 14.50
N VAL A 252 -24.49 20.16 13.23
CA VAL A 252 -25.37 20.46 12.09
C VAL A 252 -25.72 19.23 11.23
N THR A 253 -26.72 19.40 10.36
CA THR A 253 -27.18 18.34 9.42
C THR A 253 -26.19 18.10 8.28
N ALA A 254 -26.26 16.92 7.65
CA ALA A 254 -25.36 16.53 6.56
C ALA A 254 -25.33 17.50 5.37
N GLU A 255 -26.43 18.21 5.08
CA GLU A 255 -26.49 19.20 4.00
C GLU A 255 -25.67 20.47 4.33
N GLN A 256 -25.66 20.86 5.60
CA GLN A 256 -24.90 22.03 6.10
C GLN A 256 -23.41 21.72 6.28
N LYS A 257 -23.05 20.44 6.52
CA LYS A 257 -21.66 20.00 6.70
C LYS A 257 -20.79 20.28 5.47
N ARG A 258 -21.32 20.09 4.25
CA ARG A 258 -20.54 20.18 2.98
C ARG A 258 -19.77 21.49 2.80
N ASP A 259 -20.33 22.62 3.23
CA ASP A 259 -19.69 23.93 3.08
C ASP A 259 -18.58 24.16 4.14
N LEU A 260 -18.60 23.37 5.22
CA LEU A 260 -17.67 23.43 6.34
C LEU A 260 -16.58 22.35 6.28
N GLU A 261 -16.82 21.23 5.58
CA GLU A 261 -15.93 20.04 5.54
C GLU A 261 -14.46 20.42 5.33
N ASN A 262 -14.14 21.16 4.28
CA ASN A 262 -12.74 21.49 3.97
C ASN A 262 -12.07 22.41 5.02
N LYS A 263 -12.85 23.28 5.68
CA LYS A 263 -12.32 24.13 6.75
C LYS A 263 -12.07 23.31 8.01
N VAL A 264 -12.99 22.40 8.33
CA VAL A 264 -12.90 21.50 9.47
C VAL A 264 -11.75 20.51 9.30
N GLU A 265 -11.57 19.94 8.11
CA GLU A 265 -10.42 19.09 7.75
C GLU A 265 -9.11 19.81 8.10
N LEU A 266 -8.90 21.02 7.57
CA LEU A 266 -7.69 21.81 7.80
C LEU A 266 -7.49 22.18 9.29
N ILE A 267 -8.56 22.53 10.00
CA ILE A 267 -8.47 22.85 11.43
C ILE A 267 -8.06 21.61 12.22
N LEU A 268 -8.67 20.46 11.96
CA LEU A 268 -8.36 19.20 12.63
C LEU A 268 -6.94 18.72 12.30
N GLU A 269 -6.50 18.81 11.05
CA GLU A 269 -5.13 18.50 10.63
C GLU A 269 -4.10 19.30 11.44
N ASN A 270 -4.27 20.63 11.50
CA ASN A 270 -3.38 21.50 12.26
C ASN A 270 -3.39 21.20 13.76
N GLN A 271 -4.56 20.99 14.35
CA GLN A 271 -4.68 20.68 15.78
C GLN A 271 -4.05 19.33 16.16
N ILE A 272 -4.20 18.33 15.29
CA ILE A 272 -3.57 17.02 15.44
C ILE A 272 -2.05 17.17 15.30
N GLU A 273 -1.58 17.84 14.24
CA GLU A 273 -0.15 18.06 14.00
C GLU A 273 0.52 18.84 15.14
N GLU A 274 -0.09 19.93 15.61
CA GLU A 274 0.40 20.68 16.79
C GLU A 274 0.44 19.83 18.07
N SER A 275 -0.51 18.92 18.22
CA SER A 275 -0.56 18.02 19.38
C SER A 275 0.52 16.96 19.33
N LEU A 276 0.78 16.39 18.15
CA LEU A 276 1.90 15.47 17.90
C LEU A 276 3.25 16.14 18.11
N ILE A 277 3.44 17.35 17.57
CA ILE A 277 4.68 18.14 17.74
C ILE A 277 4.97 18.40 19.22
N LYS A 278 3.96 18.71 20.04
CA LYS A 278 4.16 18.92 21.49
C LYS A 278 4.48 17.64 22.26
N GLN A 279 4.23 16.47 21.69
CA GLN A 279 4.72 15.19 22.20
C GLN A 279 6.08 14.81 21.61
N ASP A 280 6.76 15.74 20.92
CA ASP A 280 7.99 15.52 20.16
C ASP A 280 7.85 14.45 19.06
N ILE A 281 6.63 14.14 18.63
CA ILE A 281 6.35 13.18 17.55
C ILE A 281 6.36 13.95 16.22
N PHE A 282 7.47 13.82 15.49
CA PHE A 282 7.63 14.35 14.15
C PHE A 282 7.58 13.20 13.15
N GLY A 283 6.73 13.32 12.13
CA GLY A 283 6.46 12.21 11.21
C GLY A 283 6.35 12.64 9.76
N PHE A 284 6.84 11.77 8.87
CA PHE A 284 6.41 11.73 7.49
C PHE A 284 5.50 10.50 7.33
N PRO A 285 4.37 10.62 6.63
CA PRO A 285 3.89 11.81 5.92
C PRO A 285 3.26 12.86 6.85
N PRO A 286 3.08 14.12 6.39
CA PRO A 286 2.30 15.12 7.12
C PRO A 286 0.89 14.62 7.45
N VAL A 287 0.26 15.18 8.48
CA VAL A 287 -1.15 14.88 8.77
C VAL A 287 -2.00 15.43 7.63
N ASN A 288 -2.83 14.59 7.03
CA ASN A 288 -3.73 14.98 5.95
C ASN A 288 -4.99 14.12 6.02
N LEU A 289 -6.15 14.77 6.08
CA LEU A 289 -7.44 14.20 6.44
C LEU A 289 -8.50 14.58 5.40
N LYS A 290 -9.28 13.59 4.98
CA LYS A 290 -10.50 13.82 4.20
C LYS A 290 -11.71 13.24 4.92
N LEU A 291 -12.68 14.11 5.20
CA LEU A 291 -13.99 13.71 5.72
C LEU A 291 -14.90 13.34 4.54
N ASP A 292 -15.35 12.09 4.51
CA ASP A 292 -16.22 11.61 3.44
C ASP A 292 -17.12 10.44 3.91
N THR A 293 -18.04 10.05 3.05
CA THR A 293 -18.88 8.87 3.19
C THR A 293 -18.09 7.60 2.87
N MET A 294 -17.70 6.88 3.93
CA MET A 294 -16.84 5.70 3.81
C MET A 294 -17.50 4.51 3.09
N PRO A 295 -16.78 3.74 2.25
CA PRO A 295 -17.30 2.52 1.68
C PRO A 295 -17.64 1.50 2.78
N ARG A 296 -18.49 0.53 2.42
CA ARG A 296 -18.74 -0.64 3.27
C ARG A 296 -17.66 -1.68 3.02
N LEU A 297 -17.38 -2.52 4.01
CA LEU A 297 -16.43 -3.62 3.87
C LEU A 297 -17.15 -4.95 4.06
N LEU A 298 -17.05 -5.83 3.08
CA LEU A 298 -17.42 -7.24 3.22
C LEU A 298 -16.21 -8.00 3.76
N VAL A 299 -16.33 -8.46 5.00
CA VAL A 299 -15.39 -9.35 5.68
C VAL A 299 -15.88 -10.78 5.48
N ILE A 300 -14.98 -11.66 5.03
CA ILE A 300 -15.23 -13.08 4.83
C ILE A 300 -14.25 -13.86 5.69
N SER A 301 -14.80 -14.72 6.54
CA SER A 301 -14.09 -15.58 7.47
C SER A 301 -14.43 -17.04 7.17
N PRO A 302 -13.49 -17.98 7.34
CA PRO A 302 -13.84 -19.40 7.39
C PRO A 302 -14.81 -19.67 8.56
N ARG A 303 -15.48 -20.84 8.54
CA ARG A 303 -16.45 -21.19 9.60
C ARG A 303 -15.79 -21.90 10.79
N ASP A 304 -14.65 -22.54 10.55
CA ASP A 304 -13.90 -23.37 11.48
C ASP A 304 -12.84 -22.61 12.30
N GLU A 305 -12.53 -21.36 11.94
CA GLU A 305 -11.59 -20.50 12.67
C GLU A 305 -12.02 -19.04 12.56
N ILE A 306 -11.60 -18.21 13.53
CA ILE A 306 -11.84 -16.77 13.47
C ILE A 306 -10.61 -16.09 12.87
N GLU A 307 -10.62 -15.96 11.55
CA GLU A 307 -9.62 -15.26 10.76
C GLU A 307 -10.29 -14.49 9.61
N SER A 308 -9.70 -13.38 9.17
CA SER A 308 -10.15 -12.70 7.94
C SER A 308 -9.50 -13.37 6.72
N MET A 309 -10.27 -14.16 5.98
CA MET A 309 -9.82 -14.78 4.72
C MET A 309 -9.81 -13.76 3.57
N ARG A 310 -10.80 -12.87 3.55
CA ARG A 310 -10.95 -11.90 2.47
C ARG A 310 -11.75 -10.68 2.89
N GLU A 311 -11.28 -9.53 2.45
CA GLU A 311 -11.94 -8.24 2.63
C GLU A 311 -12.19 -7.59 1.27
N ILE A 312 -13.42 -7.11 1.05
CA ILE A 312 -13.83 -6.50 -0.22
C ILE A 312 -14.58 -5.21 0.07
N MET A 313 -14.06 -4.09 -0.40
CA MET A 313 -14.78 -2.81 -0.34
C MET A 313 -15.97 -2.80 -1.29
N LEU A 314 -17.11 -2.43 -0.74
CA LEU A 314 -18.39 -2.29 -1.40
C LEU A 314 -18.86 -0.84 -1.36
N ASP A 315 -19.74 -0.49 -2.29
CA ASP A 315 -20.40 0.81 -2.33
C ASP A 315 -21.08 1.11 -0.97
N ASN A 316 -21.05 2.38 -0.57
CA ASN A 316 -21.73 2.84 0.65
C ASN A 316 -23.26 2.77 0.48
N GLY A 317 -23.77 3.02 -0.74
CA GLY A 317 -25.20 3.14 -1.05
C GLY A 317 -26.04 1.86 -0.92
N LEU A 318 -25.52 0.77 -0.36
CA LEU A 318 -26.23 -0.49 -0.18
C LEU A 318 -27.39 -0.36 0.82
N SER A 319 -28.58 -0.80 0.38
CA SER A 319 -29.75 -0.96 1.24
C SER A 319 -29.59 -2.16 2.19
N SER A 320 -30.36 -2.20 3.27
CA SER A 320 -30.36 -3.35 4.20
C SER A 320 -30.73 -4.68 3.53
N GLN A 321 -31.58 -4.63 2.49
CA GLN A 321 -31.95 -5.82 1.70
C GLN A 321 -30.79 -6.32 0.83
N GLU A 322 -30.01 -5.40 0.25
CA GLU A 322 -28.82 -5.77 -0.53
C GLU A 322 -27.72 -6.32 0.36
N ILE A 323 -27.53 -5.76 1.55
CA ILE A 323 -26.59 -6.30 2.55
C ILE A 323 -26.95 -7.74 2.89
N ASP A 324 -28.21 -8.00 3.26
CA ASP A 324 -28.70 -9.35 3.61
C ASP A 324 -28.57 -10.32 2.42
N TYR A 325 -28.90 -9.85 1.21
CA TYR A 325 -28.74 -10.63 -0.02
C TYR A 325 -27.28 -11.02 -0.28
N ILE A 326 -26.34 -10.07 -0.19
CA ILE A 326 -24.91 -10.33 -0.43
C ILE A 326 -24.38 -11.32 0.61
N GLU A 327 -24.62 -11.05 1.90
CA GLU A 327 -24.16 -11.91 2.99
C GLU A 327 -24.71 -13.33 2.86
N THR A 328 -26.03 -13.49 2.65
CA THR A 328 -26.65 -14.81 2.46
C THR A 328 -26.04 -15.56 1.29
N ARG A 329 -25.78 -14.88 0.17
CA ARG A 329 -25.18 -15.50 -1.03
C ARG A 329 -23.72 -15.90 -0.81
N VAL A 330 -22.97 -15.12 -0.03
CA VAL A 330 -21.59 -15.43 0.34
C VAL A 330 -21.55 -16.57 1.36
N ASP A 331 -22.42 -16.55 2.38
CA ASP A 331 -22.51 -17.60 3.41
C ASP A 331 -22.82 -18.98 2.78
N ASN A 332 -23.65 -19.01 1.73
CA ASN A 332 -23.93 -20.21 0.93
C ASN A 332 -22.71 -20.81 0.21
N LEU A 333 -21.55 -20.12 0.22
CA LEU A 333 -20.28 -20.67 -0.22
C LEU A 333 -19.52 -21.42 0.89
N ASN A 334 -20.20 -21.72 2.01
CA ASN A 334 -19.67 -22.36 3.21
C ASN A 334 -18.58 -21.53 3.91
N VAL A 335 -18.86 -20.24 4.07
CA VAL A 335 -18.04 -19.26 4.80
C VAL A 335 -18.93 -18.42 5.71
N SER A 336 -18.32 -17.65 6.60
CA SER A 336 -19.00 -16.66 7.44
C SER A 336 -18.74 -15.28 6.85
N SER A 337 -19.78 -14.46 6.65
CA SER A 337 -19.63 -13.11 6.10
C SER A 337 -20.27 -12.03 6.96
N LEU A 338 -19.68 -10.84 6.90
CA LEU A 338 -20.20 -9.63 7.54
C LEU A 338 -19.88 -8.40 6.70
N ILE A 339 -20.90 -7.60 6.40
CA ILE A 339 -20.76 -6.26 5.85
C ILE A 339 -20.78 -5.26 7.00
N VAL A 340 -19.69 -4.51 7.13
CA VAL A 340 -19.49 -3.44 8.12
C VAL A 340 -19.31 -2.10 7.43
N GLN A 341 -19.51 -1.01 8.18
CA GLN A 341 -19.18 0.33 7.72
C GLN A 341 -17.82 0.72 8.29
N LEU A 342 -16.92 1.22 7.45
CA LEU A 342 -15.60 1.65 7.89
C LEU A 342 -15.67 2.99 8.63
N GLY A 343 -14.87 3.11 9.70
CA GLY A 343 -14.65 4.36 10.41
C GLY A 343 -13.63 5.26 9.71
N GLY A 344 -12.53 4.65 9.25
CA GLY A 344 -11.46 5.32 8.50
C GLY A 344 -10.78 4.39 7.49
N PHE A 345 -9.88 4.97 6.70
CA PHE A 345 -9.00 4.27 5.77
C PHE A 345 -7.70 5.05 5.52
N GLY A 346 -6.60 4.56 6.09
CA GLY A 346 -5.24 5.10 5.98
C GLY A 346 -4.40 4.48 4.86
N GLY A 347 -4.97 3.55 4.08
CA GLY A 347 -4.30 2.95 2.92
C GLY A 347 -4.14 3.90 1.72
N ALA A 348 -4.82 5.04 1.74
CA ALA A 348 -4.65 6.16 0.81
C ALA A 348 -3.96 7.33 1.50
N TYR A 349 -3.51 8.32 0.73
CA TYR A 349 -3.08 9.62 1.24
C TYR A 349 -3.77 10.70 0.40
N PRO A 350 -4.67 11.52 0.98
CA PRO A 350 -4.98 11.73 2.41
C PRO A 350 -5.61 10.53 3.12
N SER A 351 -5.58 10.52 4.46
CA SER A 351 -6.33 9.56 5.27
C SER A 351 -7.83 9.89 5.21
N PHE A 352 -8.68 8.90 4.95
CA PHE A 352 -10.12 9.14 4.87
C PHE A 352 -10.79 8.74 6.18
N VAL A 353 -11.72 9.57 6.64
CA VAL A 353 -12.48 9.35 7.88
C VAL A 353 -13.95 9.67 7.64
N THR A 354 -14.82 8.92 8.31
CA THR A 354 -16.27 9.12 8.20
C THR A 354 -16.72 10.51 8.67
N ASN A 355 -17.57 11.15 7.88
CA ASN A 355 -18.18 12.46 8.19
C ASN A 355 -19.46 12.37 9.05
N SER A 356 -19.87 11.17 9.43
CA SER A 356 -21.10 10.90 10.20
C SER A 356 -20.87 10.55 11.67
N ALA A 357 -19.62 10.53 12.14
CA ALA A 357 -19.28 10.20 13.52
C ALA A 357 -19.21 11.43 14.45
N SER A 358 -18.99 11.17 15.74
CA SER A 358 -18.76 12.22 16.74
C SER A 358 -17.37 12.84 16.57
N LEU A 359 -17.17 14.03 17.15
CA LEU A 359 -15.89 14.73 17.10
C LEU A 359 -14.76 13.86 17.64
N ARG A 360 -14.96 13.23 18.80
CA ARG A 360 -13.93 12.40 19.43
C ARG A 360 -13.60 11.19 18.57
N PHE A 361 -14.61 10.51 18.02
CA PHE A 361 -14.39 9.38 17.12
C PHE A 361 -13.63 9.80 15.86
N THR A 362 -14.02 10.92 15.23
CA THR A 362 -13.34 11.44 14.04
C THR A 362 -11.88 11.78 14.32
N VAL A 363 -11.58 12.47 15.44
CA VAL A 363 -10.19 12.78 15.82
C VAL A 363 -9.40 11.51 16.12
N LYS A 364 -9.94 10.58 16.91
CA LYS A 364 -9.28 9.30 17.19
C LYS A 364 -8.95 8.57 15.90
N THR A 365 -9.94 8.40 15.02
CA THR A 365 -9.78 7.69 13.75
C THR A 365 -8.76 8.38 12.86
N ALA A 366 -8.82 9.71 12.71
CA ALA A 366 -7.85 10.46 11.90
C ALA A 366 -6.41 10.24 12.38
N VAL A 367 -6.20 10.23 13.70
CA VAL A 367 -4.89 9.95 14.30
C VAL A 367 -4.47 8.51 14.05
N GLU A 368 -5.37 7.55 14.23
CA GLU A 368 -5.11 6.12 14.02
C GLU A 368 -4.68 5.82 12.58
N GLU A 369 -5.42 6.32 11.60
CA GLU A 369 -5.10 6.16 10.19
C GLU A 369 -3.76 6.83 9.83
N TRP A 370 -3.47 8.00 10.41
CA TRP A 370 -2.17 8.64 10.25
C TRP A 370 -1.04 7.84 10.90
N ILE A 371 -1.25 7.21 12.06
CA ILE A 371 -0.25 6.34 12.70
C ILE A 371 0.07 5.15 11.80
N HIS A 372 -0.91 4.54 11.14
CA HIS A 372 -0.64 3.49 10.15
C HIS A 372 0.23 3.99 8.99
N GLN A 373 -0.07 5.18 8.46
CA GLN A 373 0.76 5.81 7.41
C GLN A 373 2.19 6.09 7.90
N TYR A 374 2.34 6.62 9.12
CA TYR A 374 3.64 6.85 9.76
C TYR A 374 4.42 5.53 9.95
N LEU A 375 3.76 4.50 10.48
CA LEU A 375 4.37 3.19 10.73
C LEU A 375 4.70 2.45 9.44
N ALA A 376 4.02 2.71 8.32
CA ALA A 376 4.35 2.11 7.02
C ALA A 376 5.80 2.40 6.58
N PHE A 377 6.40 3.49 7.06
CA PHE A 377 7.81 3.85 6.86
C PHE A 377 8.76 3.32 7.96
N LYS A 378 8.24 2.52 8.89
CA LYS A 378 8.96 1.91 10.01
C LYS A 378 8.94 0.38 9.90
N PRO A 379 9.88 -0.33 10.54
CA PRO A 379 9.94 -1.79 10.44
C PRO A 379 8.63 -2.53 10.77
N LEU A 380 7.93 -2.14 11.86
CA LEU A 380 6.69 -2.78 12.26
C LEU A 380 5.59 -2.58 11.22
N GLY A 381 5.31 -1.33 10.82
CA GLY A 381 4.25 -1.04 9.87
C GLY A 381 4.58 -1.41 8.43
N PHE A 382 5.85 -1.45 8.04
CA PHE A 382 6.23 -2.02 6.76
C PHE A 382 5.92 -3.53 6.71
N ARG A 383 6.15 -4.28 7.79
CA ARG A 383 5.74 -5.70 7.87
C ARG A 383 4.22 -5.85 7.90
N TYR A 384 3.52 -4.97 8.58
CA TYR A 384 2.06 -4.95 8.55
C TYR A 384 1.51 -4.67 7.14
N LEU A 385 2.11 -3.73 6.42
CA LEU A 385 1.81 -3.48 5.01
C LEU A 385 2.02 -4.75 4.16
N LEU A 386 3.09 -5.50 4.39
CA LEU A 386 3.31 -6.79 3.71
C LEU A 386 2.26 -7.85 4.07
N ASP A 387 1.74 -7.84 5.30
CA ASP A 387 0.62 -8.68 5.72
C ASP A 387 -0.66 -8.31 4.95
N ILE A 388 -1.09 -7.04 5.00
CA ILE A 388 -2.29 -6.55 4.31
C ILE A 388 -2.23 -6.89 2.81
N LEU A 389 -1.05 -6.72 2.20
CA LEU A 389 -0.82 -7.02 0.77
C LEU A 389 -0.76 -8.52 0.46
N GLY A 390 -0.81 -9.40 1.47
CA GLY A 390 -0.73 -10.85 1.34
C GLY A 390 0.63 -11.37 0.89
N ILE A 391 1.69 -10.56 0.97
CA ILE A 391 3.06 -10.91 0.56
C ILE A 391 3.74 -11.74 1.65
N ALA A 392 3.60 -11.32 2.91
CA ALA A 392 4.19 -11.98 4.07
C ALA A 392 3.21 -11.91 5.24
N ARG A 393 2.23 -12.82 5.25
CA ARG A 393 1.20 -12.89 6.30
C ARG A 393 1.83 -13.17 7.66
N ASN A 394 1.49 -12.36 8.65
CA ASN A 394 1.88 -12.51 10.04
C ASN A 394 0.84 -11.86 10.96
N TYR A 395 -0.03 -12.71 11.51
CA TYR A 395 -1.08 -12.32 12.43
C TYR A 395 -0.56 -11.52 13.63
N GLU A 396 0.54 -11.96 14.25
CA GLU A 396 1.11 -11.26 15.42
C GLU A 396 1.57 -9.85 15.08
N ILE A 397 2.10 -9.62 13.88
CA ILE A 397 2.48 -8.29 13.41
C ILE A 397 1.27 -7.41 13.16
N ALA A 398 0.23 -7.94 12.51
CA ALA A 398 -1.02 -7.22 12.32
C ALA A 398 -1.62 -6.80 13.67
N THR A 399 -1.75 -7.75 14.60
CA THR A 399 -2.22 -7.49 15.97
C THR A 399 -1.36 -6.46 16.70
N MET A 400 -0.02 -6.54 16.60
CA MET A 400 0.86 -5.52 17.21
C MET A 400 0.65 -4.13 16.59
N ASN A 401 0.53 -4.03 15.27
CA ASN A 401 0.37 -2.75 14.59
C ASN A 401 -0.96 -2.07 14.96
N GLU A 402 -2.07 -2.79 14.83
CA GLU A 402 -3.42 -2.33 15.18
C GLU A 402 -3.50 -1.85 16.63
N THR A 403 -2.96 -2.65 17.56
CA THR A 403 -2.99 -2.29 18.99
C THR A 403 -2.17 -1.03 19.29
N VAL A 404 -1.01 -0.86 18.65
CA VAL A 404 -0.18 0.34 18.84
C VAL A 404 -0.88 1.56 18.24
N ALA A 405 -1.49 1.42 17.07
CA ALA A 405 -2.25 2.48 16.44
C ALA A 405 -3.42 2.91 17.34
N GLY A 406 -4.22 1.97 17.86
CA GLY A 406 -5.32 2.24 18.79
C GLY A 406 -4.88 2.88 20.10
N MET A 407 -3.84 2.35 20.75
CA MET A 407 -3.33 2.91 22.02
C MET A 407 -2.80 4.34 21.84
N VAL A 408 -2.01 4.59 20.80
CA VAL A 408 -1.43 5.91 20.56
C VAL A 408 -2.51 6.89 20.05
N SER A 409 -3.48 6.42 19.26
CA SER A 409 -4.62 7.24 18.82
C SER A 409 -5.48 7.70 19.99
N ASP A 410 -5.74 6.84 20.97
CA ASP A 410 -6.47 7.18 22.19
C ASP A 410 -5.77 8.27 23.01
N GLU A 411 -4.45 8.12 23.24
CA GLU A 411 -3.68 9.10 24.03
C GLU A 411 -3.57 10.46 23.32
N ILE A 412 -3.30 10.48 22.02
CA ILE A 412 -3.22 11.72 21.25
C ILE A 412 -4.60 12.37 21.09
N CYS A 413 -5.66 11.58 20.87
CA CYS A 413 -7.04 12.07 20.84
C CYS A 413 -7.41 12.76 22.15
N ALA A 414 -7.08 12.16 23.30
CA ALA A 414 -7.31 12.78 24.61
C ALA A 414 -6.58 14.13 24.72
N ILE A 415 -5.32 14.23 24.25
CA ILE A 415 -4.56 15.48 24.26
C ILE A 415 -5.21 16.56 23.37
N VAL A 416 -5.69 16.19 22.18
CA VAL A 416 -6.39 17.12 21.26
C VAL A 416 -7.70 17.59 21.90
N CYS A 417 -8.52 16.68 22.39
CA CYS A 417 -9.80 16.99 23.02
C CYS A 417 -9.64 17.85 24.28
N ASP A 418 -8.70 17.52 25.16
CA ASP A 418 -8.45 18.31 26.38
C ASP A 418 -7.97 19.73 26.07
N ARG A 419 -7.20 19.89 24.99
CA ARG A 419 -6.67 21.21 24.61
C ARG A 419 -7.69 22.10 23.93
N TYR A 420 -8.41 21.57 22.94
CA TYR A 420 -9.24 22.38 22.05
C TYR A 420 -10.74 22.24 22.34
N TYR A 421 -11.17 21.15 22.99
CA TYR A 421 -12.58 20.77 23.11
C TYR A 421 -12.99 20.36 24.54
N SER A 422 -12.29 20.86 25.56
CA SER A 422 -12.52 20.48 26.97
C SER A 422 -13.95 20.73 27.48
N GLU A 423 -14.69 21.65 26.86
CA GLU A 423 -16.09 21.93 27.18
C GLU A 423 -17.06 20.90 26.57
N GLN A 424 -16.65 20.16 25.53
CA GLN A 424 -17.42 19.07 24.94
C GLN A 424 -17.20 17.78 25.74
N LYS A 425 -18.04 17.57 26.75
CA LYS A 425 -18.14 16.27 27.41
C LYS A 425 -19.03 15.35 26.59
N GLU A 426 -18.42 14.48 25.80
CA GLU A 426 -19.13 13.30 25.32
C GLU A 426 -19.47 12.40 26.54
N PRO A 427 -20.69 11.85 26.61
CA PRO A 427 -21.02 10.88 27.64
C PRO A 427 -20.06 9.70 27.51
N VAL A 428 -19.29 9.42 28.57
CA VAL A 428 -18.54 8.17 28.67
C VAL A 428 -19.58 7.07 28.86
N GLU A 429 -19.86 6.34 27.78
CA GLU A 429 -20.71 5.16 27.84
C GLU A 429 -19.94 4.06 28.58
N ASP A 430 -20.47 3.60 29.71
CA ASP A 430 -19.87 2.49 30.47
C ASP A 430 -20.12 1.18 29.72
N THR A 431 -19.15 0.77 28.92
CA THR A 431 -19.19 -0.47 28.14
C THR A 431 -18.60 -1.66 28.88
N SER A 432 -18.14 -1.51 30.15
CA SER A 432 -17.41 -2.57 30.85
C SER A 432 -18.18 -3.91 30.91
N ASP A 433 -19.50 -3.87 31.09
CA ASP A 433 -20.34 -5.06 31.10
C ASP A 433 -20.41 -5.72 29.71
N PHE A 434 -20.54 -4.92 28.65
CA PHE A 434 -20.54 -5.39 27.26
C PHE A 434 -19.19 -6.03 26.91
N ASP A 435 -18.12 -5.35 27.28
CA ASP A 435 -16.74 -5.74 27.01
C ASP A 435 -16.42 -7.11 27.64
N LEU A 436 -16.79 -7.29 28.90
CA LEU A 436 -16.64 -8.57 29.61
C LEU A 436 -17.45 -9.68 28.92
N GLU A 437 -18.71 -9.44 28.59
CA GLU A 437 -19.56 -10.42 27.91
C GLU A 437 -19.00 -10.79 26.53
N MET A 438 -18.53 -9.82 25.74
CA MET A 438 -17.94 -10.09 24.42
C MET A 438 -16.67 -10.94 24.51
N ARG A 439 -15.85 -10.72 25.54
CA ARG A 439 -14.67 -11.55 25.81
C ARG A 439 -15.03 -12.99 26.15
N GLU A 440 -16.04 -13.18 27.00
CA GLU A 440 -16.53 -14.51 27.38
C GLU A 440 -17.11 -15.25 26.17
N ILE A 441 -17.87 -14.53 25.32
CA ILE A 441 -18.40 -15.10 24.08
C ILE A 441 -17.24 -15.56 23.20
N ARG A 442 -16.23 -14.71 23.00
CA ARG A 442 -15.06 -15.04 22.18
C ARG A 442 -14.37 -16.32 22.64
N LEU A 443 -14.05 -16.40 23.92
CA LEU A 443 -13.35 -17.56 24.51
C LEU A 443 -14.14 -18.86 24.34
N ALA A 444 -15.46 -18.81 24.54
CA ALA A 444 -16.33 -19.97 24.35
C ALA A 444 -16.41 -20.39 22.88
N VAL A 445 -16.48 -19.43 21.95
CA VAL A 445 -16.48 -19.72 20.51
C VAL A 445 -15.16 -20.37 20.08
N ASP A 446 -14.01 -19.84 20.51
CA ASP A 446 -12.70 -20.45 20.21
C ASP A 446 -12.62 -21.91 20.70
N ASP A 447 -13.20 -22.23 21.88
CA ASP A 447 -13.25 -23.60 22.41
C ASP A 447 -14.16 -24.54 21.57
N TYR A 448 -15.33 -24.07 21.15
CA TYR A 448 -16.20 -24.84 20.25
C TYR A 448 -15.51 -25.11 18.90
N LEU A 449 -14.88 -24.09 18.31
CA LEU A 449 -14.17 -24.21 17.05
C LEU A 449 -12.97 -25.16 17.15
N ALA A 450 -12.20 -25.10 18.24
CA ALA A 450 -11.10 -26.02 18.50
C ALA A 450 -11.54 -27.49 18.61
N ARG A 451 -12.79 -27.74 19.02
CA ARG A 451 -13.42 -29.08 19.05
C ARG A 451 -14.07 -29.48 17.73
N GLY A 452 -14.07 -28.61 16.71
CA GLY A 452 -14.73 -28.81 15.43
C GLY A 452 -16.26 -28.69 15.49
N GLU A 453 -16.80 -28.08 16.56
CA GLU A 453 -18.23 -27.94 16.83
C GLU A 453 -18.78 -26.62 16.25
N ILE A 454 -18.67 -26.46 14.93
CA ILE A 454 -19.00 -25.21 14.21
C ILE A 454 -20.46 -24.79 14.42
N GLU A 455 -21.40 -25.71 14.24
CA GLU A 455 -22.83 -25.40 14.37
C GLU A 455 -23.21 -24.99 15.79
N LEU A 456 -22.57 -25.58 16.82
CA LEU A 456 -22.79 -25.22 18.22
C LEU A 456 -22.21 -23.84 18.52
N ALA A 457 -21.04 -23.50 17.95
CA ALA A 457 -20.46 -22.16 18.07
C ALA A 457 -21.40 -21.09 17.48
N GLU A 458 -21.96 -21.35 16.29
CA GLU A 458 -22.88 -20.44 15.61
C GLU A 458 -24.21 -20.29 16.34
N GLU A 459 -24.78 -21.38 16.86
CA GLU A 459 -25.99 -21.34 17.69
C GLU A 459 -25.74 -20.55 18.99
N TYR A 460 -24.60 -20.78 19.65
CA TYR A 460 -24.21 -20.05 20.85
C TYR A 460 -24.05 -18.54 20.58
N MET A 461 -23.43 -18.15 19.47
CA MET A 461 -23.31 -16.75 19.07
C MET A 461 -24.69 -16.11 18.83
N GLU A 462 -25.62 -16.78 18.17
CA GLU A 462 -26.98 -16.24 17.96
C GLU A 462 -27.74 -16.09 19.29
N GLN A 463 -27.64 -17.06 20.20
CA GLN A 463 -28.23 -16.96 21.54
C GLN A 463 -27.67 -15.77 22.31
N LYS A 464 -26.34 -15.58 22.26
CA LYS A 464 -25.66 -14.46 22.92
C LYS A 464 -25.98 -13.11 22.27
N ARG A 465 -26.14 -13.04 20.95
CA ARG A 465 -26.61 -11.84 20.24
C ARG A 465 -27.99 -11.40 20.73
N GLN A 466 -28.92 -12.35 20.92
CA GLN A 466 -30.25 -12.06 21.46
C GLN A 466 -30.21 -11.62 22.92
N TYR A 467 -29.35 -12.23 23.73
CA TYR A 467 -29.11 -11.82 25.11
C TYR A 467 -28.57 -10.38 25.18
N LEU A 468 -27.56 -10.05 24.38
CA LEU A 468 -27.02 -8.69 24.28
C LEU A 468 -28.10 -7.68 23.86
N ALA A 469 -28.93 -8.03 22.88
CA ALA A 469 -30.07 -7.19 22.49
C ALA A 469 -31.06 -6.95 23.64
N SER A 470 -31.31 -7.97 24.48
CA SER A 470 -32.16 -7.83 25.67
C SER A 470 -31.57 -6.91 26.75
N ARG A 471 -30.25 -6.69 26.72
CA ARG A 471 -29.49 -5.79 27.59
C ARG A 471 -29.32 -4.38 27.00
N GLY A 472 -29.85 -4.14 25.80
CA GLY A 472 -29.75 -2.86 25.09
C GLY A 472 -28.61 -2.77 24.09
N TYR A 473 -27.80 -3.83 23.94
CA TYR A 473 -26.69 -3.88 23.00
C TYR A 473 -27.12 -4.54 21.68
N TYR A 474 -27.41 -3.73 20.67
CA TYR A 474 -27.93 -4.22 19.40
C TYR A 474 -26.80 -4.59 18.43
N ILE A 475 -26.58 -5.89 18.24
CA ILE A 475 -25.70 -6.42 17.20
C ILE A 475 -26.55 -7.05 16.08
N ARG A 476 -26.35 -6.59 14.84
CA ARG A 476 -27.08 -7.08 13.67
C ARG A 476 -26.79 -8.56 13.39
N LYS A 477 -25.51 -8.93 13.38
CA LYS A 477 -25.01 -10.27 13.07
C LYS A 477 -23.76 -10.53 13.92
N LEU A 478 -23.78 -11.62 14.69
CA LEU A 478 -22.67 -12.06 15.52
C LEU A 478 -22.22 -13.43 15.01
N ASN A 479 -21.04 -13.48 14.40
CA ASN A 479 -20.48 -14.67 13.75
C ASN A 479 -18.94 -14.59 13.73
N GLN A 480 -18.28 -15.57 13.12
CA GLN A 480 -16.81 -15.59 12.97
C GLN A 480 -16.30 -14.34 12.26
N ALA A 481 -16.96 -13.88 11.19
CA ALA A 481 -16.58 -12.65 10.49
C ALA A 481 -16.67 -11.39 11.37
N TYR A 482 -17.62 -11.33 12.31
CA TYR A 482 -17.69 -10.26 13.31
C TYR A 482 -16.44 -10.26 14.19
N PHE A 483 -16.09 -11.39 14.79
CA PHE A 483 -14.91 -11.49 15.64
C PHE A 483 -13.60 -11.39 14.86
N ALA A 484 -13.59 -11.75 13.58
CA ALA A 484 -12.43 -11.59 12.71
C ALA A 484 -12.15 -10.11 12.40
N TRP A 485 -13.20 -9.28 12.32
CA TRP A 485 -13.07 -7.83 12.09
C TRP A 485 -12.86 -7.06 13.39
N TYR A 486 -13.77 -7.19 14.36
CA TYR A 486 -13.71 -6.45 15.62
C TYR A 486 -12.76 -7.07 16.64
N GLY A 487 -12.03 -8.15 16.32
CA GLY A 487 -11.08 -8.81 17.24
C GLY A 487 -9.61 -8.57 16.90
N THR A 488 -9.31 -7.78 15.87
CA THR A 488 -7.94 -7.46 15.43
C THR A 488 -7.20 -6.55 16.39
N TYR A 489 -7.91 -5.65 17.08
CA TYR A 489 -7.38 -4.79 18.13
C TYR A 489 -7.12 -5.60 19.41
N ALA A 490 -5.86 -5.79 19.81
CA ALA A 490 -5.52 -6.64 20.96
C ALA A 490 -5.88 -6.04 22.32
N ASP A 491 -6.20 -4.75 22.33
CA ASP A 491 -6.68 -4.00 23.47
C ASP A 491 -8.20 -3.95 23.58
N GLU A 492 -8.93 -4.42 22.55
CA GLU A 492 -10.38 -4.55 22.55
C GLU A 492 -10.86 -5.80 23.32
N PRO A 493 -12.09 -5.76 23.86
CA PRO A 493 -12.62 -6.83 24.71
C PRO A 493 -12.77 -8.18 24.00
N SER A 494 -12.97 -8.14 22.69
CA SER A 494 -13.07 -9.25 21.75
C SER A 494 -11.73 -9.97 21.51
N SER A 495 -10.60 -9.41 21.95
CA SER A 495 -9.29 -10.01 21.74
C SER A 495 -8.82 -10.86 22.92
N VAL A 496 -8.32 -12.05 22.60
CA VAL A 496 -7.72 -13.00 23.55
C VAL A 496 -6.20 -13.00 23.48
N SER A 497 -5.61 -12.11 22.67
CA SER A 497 -4.17 -12.07 22.45
C SER A 497 -3.41 -11.51 23.65
N PRO A 498 -2.31 -12.14 24.10
CA PRO A 498 -1.43 -11.57 25.12
C PRO A 498 -0.69 -10.31 24.64
N ILE A 499 -0.73 -9.99 23.34
CA ILE A 499 -0.07 -8.83 22.74
C ILE A 499 -0.54 -7.52 23.39
N GLY A 500 -1.85 -7.35 23.59
CA GLY A 500 -2.40 -6.12 24.17
C GLY A 500 -1.94 -5.89 25.60
N VAL A 501 -1.89 -6.93 26.43
CA VAL A 501 -1.41 -6.83 27.82
C VAL A 501 0.07 -6.46 27.86
N GLU A 502 0.89 -7.09 27.01
CA GLU A 502 2.33 -6.82 26.94
C GLU A 502 2.63 -5.42 26.41
N LEU A 503 1.89 -4.93 25.41
CA LEU A 503 2.00 -3.55 24.92
C LEU A 503 1.57 -2.52 25.97
N LYS A 504 0.49 -2.78 26.71
CA LYS A 504 0.07 -1.95 27.85
C LYS A 504 1.14 -1.92 28.95
N GLN A 505 1.75 -3.07 29.26
CA GLN A 505 2.86 -3.14 30.19
C GLN A 505 4.06 -2.32 29.70
N LEU A 506 4.47 -2.48 28.44
CA LEU A 506 5.56 -1.71 27.84
C LEU A 506 5.25 -0.20 27.88
N ARG A 507 4.03 0.20 27.53
CA ARG A 507 3.60 1.60 27.56
C ARG A 507 3.70 2.21 28.96
N SER A 508 3.33 1.46 30.00
CA SER A 508 3.40 1.91 31.40
C SER A 508 4.82 2.17 31.90
N GLN A 509 5.83 1.64 31.20
CA GLN A 509 7.25 1.79 31.53
C GLN A 509 7.94 2.89 30.72
N CYS A 510 7.28 3.44 29.69
CA CYS A 510 7.79 4.56 28.90
C CYS A 510 7.38 5.90 29.52
N ASP A 511 8.31 6.86 29.53
CA ASP A 511 8.07 8.20 30.09
C ASP A 511 7.15 9.04 29.20
N SER A 512 7.05 8.70 27.91
CA SER A 512 6.24 9.43 26.93
C SER A 512 5.63 8.52 25.86
N VAL A 513 4.57 9.01 25.21
CA VAL A 513 3.95 8.36 24.04
C VAL A 513 4.97 8.18 22.92
N LYS A 514 5.83 9.19 22.71
CA LYS A 514 6.90 9.14 21.72
C LYS A 514 7.87 8.00 21.98
N GLU A 515 8.35 7.85 23.21
CA GLU A 515 9.29 6.78 23.55
C GLU A 515 8.67 5.40 23.30
N PHE A 516 7.39 5.24 23.66
CA PHE A 516 6.64 4.02 23.39
C PHE A 516 6.53 3.76 21.89
N LEU A 517 6.06 4.74 21.12
CA LEU A 517 5.88 4.63 19.68
C LEU A 517 7.20 4.34 18.95
N ASP A 518 8.28 5.06 19.26
CA ASP A 518 9.61 4.85 18.66
C ASP A 518 10.16 3.47 18.97
N THR A 519 9.92 2.98 20.19
CA THR A 519 10.36 1.64 20.61
C THR A 519 9.64 0.56 19.83
N VAL A 520 8.31 0.63 19.76
CA VAL A 520 7.50 -0.41 19.13
C VAL A 520 7.58 -0.34 17.60
N ALA A 521 7.69 0.85 17.01
CA ALA A 521 7.83 1.03 15.56
C ALA A 521 9.05 0.31 14.96
N MET A 522 10.10 0.11 15.76
CA MET A 522 11.32 -0.59 15.35
C MET A 522 11.23 -2.11 15.47
N MET A 523 10.18 -2.64 16.10
CA MET A 523 9.98 -4.07 16.24
C MET A 523 9.68 -4.71 14.90
N THR A 524 10.20 -5.91 14.73
CA THR A 524 10.05 -6.70 13.52
C THR A 524 9.32 -8.01 13.80
N SER A 525 9.29 -8.47 15.05
CA SER A 525 8.67 -9.71 15.45
C SER A 525 8.02 -9.60 16.83
N ARG A 526 7.13 -10.55 17.14
CA ARG A 526 6.60 -10.75 18.49
C ARG A 526 7.70 -10.99 19.53
N GLN A 527 8.80 -11.62 19.14
CA GLN A 527 9.93 -11.87 20.04
C GLN A 527 10.57 -10.57 20.50
N ASP A 528 10.68 -9.56 19.63
CA ASP A 528 11.24 -8.26 19.99
C ASP A 528 10.44 -7.60 21.13
N LEU A 529 9.10 -7.76 21.12
CA LEU A 529 8.23 -7.27 22.18
C LEU A 529 8.44 -8.05 23.49
N LYS A 530 8.51 -9.37 23.43
CA LYS A 530 8.79 -10.21 24.61
C LYS A 530 10.13 -9.87 25.24
N ASP A 531 11.19 -9.83 24.44
CA ASP A 531 12.53 -9.49 24.89
C ASP A 531 12.55 -8.11 25.54
N LYS A 532 11.82 -7.14 24.99
CA LYS A 532 11.74 -5.79 25.55
C LYS A 532 11.00 -5.76 26.89
N VAL A 533 9.88 -6.48 27.01
CA VAL A 533 9.12 -6.57 28.27
C VAL A 533 9.91 -7.31 29.35
N GLU A 534 10.67 -8.36 29.00
CA GLU A 534 11.53 -9.11 29.93
C GLU A 534 12.74 -8.29 30.41
N LEU A 535 13.37 -7.50 29.53
CA LEU A 535 14.50 -6.62 29.90
C LEU A 535 14.11 -5.50 30.89
N LEU A 536 12.81 -5.25 31.04
CA LEU A 536 12.26 -4.21 31.90
C LEU A 536 11.64 -4.76 33.21
N GLN A 537 11.76 -6.08 33.44
CA GLN A 537 11.49 -6.76 34.72
C GLN A 537 12.78 -6.93 35.51
#